data_AF-A0A4U5US04-F1
#
_entry.id   AF-A0A4U5US04-F1
#
_cell.length_a   1.000
_cell.length_b   1.000
_cell.length_c   1.000
_cell.angle_alpha   90.00
_cell.angle_beta   90.00
_cell.angle_gamma   90.00
#
_symmetry.space_group_name_H-M   'P 1'
#
loop_
_entity.id
_entity.type
_entity.pdbx_description
1 polymer ?
#
loop_
_entity_poly.entity_id
_entity_poly.type
_entity_poly.pdbx_seq_one_letter_code
_entity_poly.pdbx_strand_id
1 'polypeptide(L)'
;MDTGISVRKGKGRYRDTHIVTFAPRYLLDNRSTHKLAFAQREFARGKGTVNPGGYISTLPGSSVVFHWPRNDYDQLLCVRLMDTPNCTWSGGFEVNKPKSFHVNMR
;
A
#
# COMPACT_ATOMS: atom_id res chain seq x y z
N MET A 1 -8.59 -6.26 7.85
CA MET A 1 -8.60 -6.11 6.38
C MET A 1 -9.52 -4.95 6.05
N ASP A 2 -8.99 -3.85 5.51
CA ASP A 2 -9.79 -2.72 5.01
C ASP A 2 -10.00 -2.93 3.50
N THR A 3 -11.26 -3.13 3.12
CA THR A 3 -11.69 -3.42 1.75
C THR A 3 -12.83 -2.49 1.45
N GLY A 4 -12.74 -1.72 0.35
CA GLY A 4 -13.85 -0.89 -0.09
C GLY A 4 -15.02 -1.78 -0.46
N ILE A 5 -16.18 -1.58 0.15
CA ILE A 5 -17.39 -2.35 -0.15
C ILE A 5 -18.36 -1.42 -0.87
N SER A 6 -18.74 -1.78 -2.08
CA SER A 6 -19.87 -1.15 -2.77
C SER A 6 -20.98 -2.17 -2.97
N VAL A 7 -22.20 -1.76 -2.69
CA VAL A 7 -23.40 -2.60 -2.87
C VAL A 7 -24.29 -1.93 -3.90
N ARG A 8 -24.70 -2.69 -4.91
CA ARG A 8 -25.65 -2.22 -5.93
C ARG A 8 -26.68 -3.30 -6.24
N LYS A 9 -27.91 -2.88 -6.55
CA LYS A 9 -28.96 -3.80 -7.01
C LYS A 9 -28.67 -4.25 -8.45
N GLY A 10 -28.84 -5.54 -8.73
CA GLY A 10 -28.73 -6.08 -10.08
C GLY A 10 -29.80 -5.51 -11.01
N LYS A 11 -29.58 -5.62 -12.31
CA LYS A 11 -30.52 -5.18 -13.35
C LYS A 11 -31.01 -6.38 -14.16
N GLY A 12 -32.14 -6.23 -14.84
CA GLY A 12 -32.70 -7.29 -15.70
C GLY A 12 -33.05 -8.56 -14.92
N ARG A 13 -32.53 -9.72 -15.38
CA ARG A 13 -32.78 -11.03 -14.75
C ARG A 13 -32.25 -11.14 -13.31
N TYR A 14 -31.35 -10.25 -12.90
CA TYR A 14 -30.78 -10.20 -11.55
C TYR A 14 -31.37 -9.05 -10.72
N ARG A 15 -32.56 -8.53 -11.07
CA ARG A 15 -33.19 -7.40 -10.37
C ARG A 15 -33.42 -7.67 -8.88
N ASP A 16 -33.58 -8.92 -8.49
CA ASP A 16 -33.80 -9.32 -7.10
C ASP A 16 -32.47 -9.69 -6.38
N THR A 17 -31.33 -9.52 -7.04
CA THR A 17 -29.99 -9.81 -6.52
C THR A 17 -29.29 -8.53 -6.05
N HIS A 18 -28.61 -8.58 -4.91
CA HIS A 18 -27.66 -7.54 -4.49
C HIS A 18 -26.23 -7.96 -4.89
N ILE A 19 -25.55 -7.09 -5.63
CA ILE A 19 -24.16 -7.28 -6.04
C ILE A 19 -23.29 -6.53 -5.04
N VAL A 20 -22.46 -7.28 -4.30
CA VAL A 20 -21.46 -6.75 -3.37
C VAL A 20 -20.11 -6.80 -4.07
N THR A 21 -19.49 -5.66 -4.30
CA THR A 21 -18.16 -5.54 -4.91
C THR A 21 -17.15 -5.11 -3.85
N PHE A 22 -16.14 -5.97 -3.66
CA PHE A 22 -14.98 -5.72 -2.83
C PHE A 22 -13.88 -5.10 -3.70
N ALA A 23 -13.50 -3.86 -3.40
CA ALA A 23 -12.46 -3.12 -4.11
C ALA A 23 -11.26 -2.87 -3.18
N PRO A 24 -10.03 -2.89 -3.71
CA PRO A 24 -8.86 -2.48 -2.95
C PRO A 24 -8.97 -1.00 -2.58
N ARG A 25 -8.70 -0.69 -1.31
CA ARG A 25 -8.78 0.69 -0.83
C ARG A 25 -7.60 1.54 -1.29
N TYR A 26 -6.41 0.94 -1.36
CA TYR A 26 -5.18 1.64 -1.73
C TYR A 26 -4.54 0.99 -2.95
N LEU A 27 -4.26 1.82 -3.95
CA LEU A 27 -3.43 1.49 -5.10
C LEU A 27 -2.18 2.35 -5.00
N LEU A 28 -1.01 1.72 -4.90
CA LEU A 28 0.28 2.39 -4.88
C LEU A 28 0.81 2.41 -6.31
N ASP A 29 0.92 3.61 -6.90
CA ASP A 29 1.40 3.81 -8.26
C ASP A 29 2.87 4.26 -8.25
N ASN A 30 3.78 3.41 -8.76
CA ASN A 30 5.20 3.72 -8.79
C ASN A 30 5.59 4.42 -10.09
N ARG A 31 5.58 5.76 -10.07
CA ARG A 31 6.06 6.58 -11.19
C ARG A 31 7.55 6.93 -11.11
N SER A 32 8.29 6.35 -10.16
CA SER A 32 9.73 6.54 -10.08
C SER A 32 10.46 5.61 -11.07
N THR A 33 11.76 5.85 -11.26
CA THR A 33 12.67 4.99 -12.01
C THR A 33 13.20 3.80 -11.20
N HIS A 34 12.78 3.68 -9.93
CA HIS A 34 13.34 2.70 -8.99
C HIS A 34 12.36 1.57 -8.67
N LYS A 35 12.90 0.41 -8.32
CA LYS A 35 12.10 -0.64 -7.69
C LYS A 35 11.79 -0.22 -6.24
N LEU A 36 10.51 -0.11 -5.91
CA LEU A 36 10.08 0.28 -4.56
C LEU A 36 9.59 -0.93 -3.77
N ALA A 37 9.87 -0.94 -2.47
CA ALA A 37 9.25 -1.82 -1.49
C ALA A 37 8.39 -1.01 -0.51
N PHE A 38 7.29 -1.60 -0.06
CA PHE A 38 6.32 -1.00 0.83
C PHE A 38 5.99 -1.92 2.00
N ALA A 39 5.83 -1.36 3.18
CA ALA A 39 5.43 -2.07 4.39
C ALA A 39 4.75 -1.13 5.38
N GLN A 40 3.92 -1.65 6.28
CA GLN A 40 3.43 -0.88 7.43
C GLN A 40 4.60 -0.60 8.39
N ARG A 41 4.64 0.61 8.97
CA ARG A 41 5.76 1.10 9.78
C ARG A 41 6.18 0.16 10.89
N GLU A 42 5.22 -0.46 11.57
CA GLU A 42 5.48 -1.40 12.66
C GLU A 42 6.39 -2.57 12.24
N PHE A 43 6.31 -3.02 10.99
CA PHE A 43 7.15 -4.10 10.48
C PHE A 43 8.48 -3.61 9.89
N ALA A 44 8.53 -2.38 9.39
CA ALA A 44 9.71 -1.80 8.74
C ALA A 44 10.69 -1.17 9.73
N ARG A 45 10.19 -0.63 10.85
CA ARG A 45 11.02 0.09 11.84
C ARG A 45 12.11 -0.83 12.39
N GLY A 46 13.34 -0.33 12.40
CA GLY A 46 14.50 -1.07 12.92
C GLY A 46 15.01 -2.20 12.01
N LYS A 47 14.44 -2.40 10.81
CA LYS A 47 14.93 -3.42 9.86
C LYS A 47 16.16 -2.99 9.05
N GLY A 48 16.52 -1.70 9.07
CA GLY A 48 17.63 -1.17 8.29
C GLY A 48 17.45 -1.46 6.79
N THR A 49 18.34 -2.27 6.23
CA THR A 49 18.36 -2.67 4.82
C THR A 49 17.70 -4.04 4.57
N VAL A 50 17.03 -4.62 5.56
CA VAL A 50 16.33 -5.90 5.44
C VAL A 50 14.85 -5.67 5.15
N ASN A 51 14.27 -6.50 4.29
CA ASN A 51 12.82 -6.45 4.07
C ASN A 51 12.09 -7.28 5.13
N PRO A 52 11.07 -6.73 5.80
CA PRO A 52 10.26 -7.52 6.72
C PRO A 52 9.39 -8.52 5.95
N GLY A 53 8.92 -9.56 6.65
CA GLY A 53 7.93 -10.47 6.09
C GLY A 53 6.66 -9.72 5.69
N GLY A 54 6.09 -10.08 4.53
CA GLY A 54 4.84 -9.46 4.04
C GLY A 54 5.00 -8.07 3.41
N TYR A 55 6.23 -7.61 3.17
CA TYR A 55 6.44 -6.44 2.30
C TYR A 55 5.94 -6.73 0.89
N ILE A 56 5.53 -5.69 0.18
CA ILE A 56 5.19 -5.76 -1.24
C ILE A 56 6.13 -4.87 -2.04
N SER A 57 6.28 -5.13 -3.33
CA SER A 57 7.15 -4.32 -4.18
C SER A 57 6.55 -4.04 -5.55
N THR A 58 6.95 -2.93 -6.14
CA THR A 58 6.57 -2.50 -7.50
C THR A 58 7.80 -2.23 -8.33
N LEU A 59 7.78 -2.67 -9.59
CA LEU A 59 8.73 -2.20 -10.59
C LEU A 59 8.44 -0.74 -10.97
N PRO A 60 9.42 -0.03 -11.57
CA PRO A 60 9.18 1.26 -12.20
C PRO A 60 7.99 1.22 -13.17
N GLY A 61 7.14 2.25 -13.13
CA GLY A 61 5.96 2.38 -14.01
C GLY A 61 4.83 1.39 -13.74
N SER A 62 4.86 0.66 -12.63
CA SER A 62 3.84 -0.33 -12.26
C SER A 62 3.08 0.08 -10.99
N SER A 63 1.86 -0.42 -10.84
CA SER A 63 1.06 -0.22 -9.63
C SER A 63 0.82 -1.52 -8.88
N VAL A 64 0.63 -1.45 -7.57
CA VAL A 64 0.25 -2.60 -6.72
C VAL A 64 -0.87 -2.23 -5.78
N VAL A 65 -1.72 -3.21 -5.50
CA VAL A 65 -2.72 -3.09 -4.44
C VAL A 65 -2.06 -3.22 -3.08
N PHE A 66 -2.41 -2.33 -2.15
CA PHE A 66 -1.94 -2.38 -0.77
C PHE A 66 -3.11 -2.50 0.21
N HIS A 67 -2.91 -3.35 1.22
CA HIS A 67 -3.78 -3.47 2.38
C HIS A 67 -2.94 -3.44 3.65
N TRP A 68 -3.46 -2.81 4.70
CA TRP A 68 -2.85 -2.86 6.02
C TRP A 68 -2.84 -4.30 6.55
N PRO A 69 -1.67 -4.88 6.84
CA PRO A 69 -1.60 -6.22 7.43
C PRO A 69 -2.27 -6.28 8.81
N ARG A 70 -2.20 -5.20 9.58
CA ARG A 70 -2.76 -5.07 10.94
C ARG A 70 -3.50 -3.74 11.10
N ASN A 71 -4.79 -3.84 11.42
CA ASN A 71 -5.66 -2.68 11.63
C ASN A 71 -5.55 -2.10 13.05
N ASP A 72 -5.00 -2.87 13.99
CA ASP A 72 -4.75 -2.50 15.39
C ASP A 72 -3.46 -1.68 15.57
N TYR A 73 -2.65 -1.53 14.52
CA TYR A 73 -1.46 -0.68 14.51
C TYR A 73 -1.69 0.60 13.70
N ASP A 74 -0.80 1.56 13.90
CA ASP A 74 -0.77 2.79 13.12
C ASP A 74 -0.74 2.50 11.60
N GLN A 75 -1.64 3.14 10.88
CA GLN A 75 -1.74 3.07 9.42
C GLN A 75 -0.73 4.00 8.73
N LEU A 76 0.55 3.73 9.00
CA LEU A 76 1.67 4.48 8.43
C LEU A 76 2.45 3.61 7.46
N LEU A 77 2.61 4.11 6.24
CA LEU A 77 3.29 3.40 5.16
C LEU A 77 4.76 3.78 5.13
N CYS A 78 5.63 2.78 5.17
CA CYS A 78 7.05 2.93 4.90
C CYS A 78 7.34 2.52 3.45
N VAL A 79 8.31 3.19 2.84
CA VAL A 79 8.81 2.90 1.49
C VAL A 79 10.33 2.79 1.53
N ARG A 80 10.88 2.01 0.61
CA ARG A 80 12.32 1.81 0.44
C ARG A 80 12.68 1.63 -1.03
N LEU A 81 13.81 2.18 -1.45
CA LEU A 81 14.44 1.89 -2.75
C LEU A 81 15.17 0.55 -2.68
N MET A 82 14.76 -0.41 -3.51
CA MET A 82 15.29 -1.78 -3.50
C MET A 82 16.58 -1.94 -4.32
N ASP A 83 16.83 -1.02 -5.24
CA ASP A 83 17.95 -1.01 -6.17
C ASP A 83 19.06 -0.03 -5.76
N THR A 84 18.86 0.71 -4.67
CA THR A 84 19.87 1.61 -4.09
C THR A 84 20.61 0.90 -2.96
N PRO A 85 21.94 0.68 -3.09
CA PRO A 85 22.74 0.06 -2.05
C PRO A 85 22.60 0.79 -0.71
N ASN A 86 22.53 0.03 0.38
CA ASN A 86 22.42 0.55 1.75
C ASN A 86 21.19 1.44 2.04
N CYS A 87 20.23 1.55 1.12
CA CYS A 87 19.00 2.29 1.38
C CYS A 87 18.15 1.56 2.42
N THR A 88 17.72 2.31 3.42
CA THR A 88 16.88 1.92 4.54
C THR A 88 15.44 2.39 4.34
N TRP A 89 14.55 1.84 5.16
CA TRP A 89 13.14 2.22 5.17
C TRP A 89 12.92 3.67 5.63
N SER A 90 11.96 4.35 5.02
CA SER A 90 11.49 5.66 5.48
C SER A 90 10.83 5.61 6.87
N GLY A 91 10.64 6.77 7.51
CA GLY A 91 10.05 6.89 8.86
C GLY A 91 8.54 6.64 8.98
N GLY A 92 7.86 6.34 7.88
CA GLY A 92 6.41 6.11 7.82
C GLY A 92 5.59 7.39 7.57
N PHE A 93 4.56 7.30 6.75
CA PHE A 93 3.67 8.42 6.42
C PHE A 93 2.21 7.99 6.24
N GLU A 94 1.28 8.92 6.44
CA GLU A 94 -0.15 8.68 6.25
C GLU A 94 -0.50 8.68 4.75
N VAL A 95 -1.33 7.73 4.31
CA VAL A 95 -1.84 7.66 2.93
C VAL A 95 -3.31 8.11 2.80
N ASN A 96 -3.94 8.46 3.92
CA ASN A 96 -5.37 8.77 4.00
C ASN A 96 -5.71 10.25 3.74
N LYS A 97 -4.69 11.11 3.59
CA LYS A 97 -4.88 12.54 3.38
C LYS A 97 -4.35 12.91 1.99
N PRO A 98 -5.18 13.48 1.10
CA PRO A 98 -4.72 13.92 -0.21
C PRO A 98 -3.76 15.10 -0.05
N LYS A 99 -2.46 14.81 -0.06
CA LYS A 99 -1.38 15.78 0.06
C LYS A 99 -0.15 15.27 -0.68
N SER A 100 0.63 16.20 -1.23
CA SER A 100 1.99 15.92 -1.70
C SER A 100 2.96 16.15 -0.54
N PHE A 101 3.94 15.26 -0.38
CA PHE A 101 4.97 15.37 0.64
C PHE A 101 6.27 14.72 0.15
N HIS A 102 7.37 15.09 0.81
CA HIS A 102 8.68 14.50 0.55
C HIS A 102 8.94 13.38 1.56
N VAL A 103 9.44 12.24 1.08
CA VAL A 103 9.80 11.10 1.91
C VAL A 103 11.30 10.92 1.89
N ASN A 104 11.92 11.02 3.08
CA ASN A 104 13.35 10.74 3.23
C ASN A 104 13.57 9.24 3.41
N MET A 105 14.51 8.70 2.64
CA MET A 105 15.03 7.33 2.75
C MET A 105 16.54 7.46 2.93
N ARG A 106 17.10 6.83 3.96
CA ARG A 106 18.52 6.98 4.33
C ARG A 106 19.35 5.81 3.86
#